data_AF-A0A536SES9-F1
#
_entry.id   AF-A0A536SES9-F1
#
_cell.length_a   1.000
_cell.length_b   1.000
_cell.length_c   1.000
_cell.angle_alpha   90.00
_cell.angle_beta   90.00
_cell.angle_gamma   90.00
#
_symmetry.space_group_name_H-M   'P 1'
#
loop_
_entity.id
_entity.type
_entity.pdbx_description
1 polymer ?
#
loop_
_entity_poly.entity_id
_entity_poly.type
_entity_poly.pdbx_seq_one_letter_code
_entity_poly.pdbx_strand_id
1 'polypeptide(L)'
;MSFQSLLLWPENPGLSLVVLVVLAMGFMYAARRPVHELLRALGQMIGGPMRLAARSLAQAAADIHQRNKAVLLAHGRQELGSRVEREFERLAAIVTRDLQGYPTLQRKLLDEITKIEEDYKKCGEVPPPPPDWTDAVAAVANVKSAGNELVLRVLEEIKRSVTTIHDKAIGEYRKSYETRHKILESFMPFWRSVDKNLAQVEKNLATLQSSVSTVDAHMTKYEAINAATDKAQHALTVSAFTQFFISLLVMTVAAGGAFINFKLIALPMSEMVGAGDYITSSLRTSEVAALVIIFVEASMGLFLLEAMRVTHLFPRIASLNEVLRKRMLWIALSLLVTLAGVEAALALMRDMLIADKQALLHSLATVQAAATEGWVGRIPTAGQMLLGFILPFALAFIAIPLESLIHSARTVGGAALIAFVRALSVLLRVTSQAVRQASRVLIRLYDVAIVVPLLAERFARQGRRSDRKGRAAADFDAERTHA
;
A
#
# COMPACT_ATOMS: atom_id res chain seq x y z
N MET A 1 -9.44 -59.08 37.56
CA MET A 1 -10.38 -60.16 37.94
C MET A 1 -10.30 -61.24 36.87
N SER A 2 -9.98 -62.49 37.24
CA SER A 2 -9.80 -63.58 36.28
C SER A 2 -11.14 -63.98 35.66
N PHE A 3 -11.16 -64.27 34.36
CA PHE A 3 -12.35 -64.71 33.60
C PHE A 3 -13.07 -65.93 34.22
N GLN A 4 -12.37 -66.71 35.05
CA GLN A 4 -12.91 -67.85 35.78
C GLN A 4 -13.92 -67.47 36.88
N SER A 5 -13.85 -66.26 37.44
CA SER A 5 -14.77 -65.81 38.51
C SER A 5 -16.16 -65.38 38.00
N LEU A 6 -16.32 -65.18 36.70
CA LEU A 6 -17.59 -64.84 36.06
C LEU A 6 -18.35 -66.08 35.55
N LEU A 7 -17.73 -67.26 35.54
CA LEU A 7 -18.34 -68.49 35.03
C LEU A 7 -19.19 -69.17 36.11
N LEU A 8 -20.51 -69.01 36.06
CA LEU A 8 -21.50 -69.68 36.91
C LEU A 8 -21.35 -71.21 36.92
N TRP A 9 -20.89 -71.79 35.80
CA TRP A 9 -20.45 -73.19 35.70
C TRP A 9 -19.07 -73.29 35.06
N PRO A 10 -18.04 -73.73 35.80
CA PRO A 10 -16.69 -73.92 35.26
C PRO A 10 -16.57 -75.05 34.21
N GLU A 11 -17.45 -76.06 34.29
CA GLU A 11 -17.45 -77.28 33.46
C GLU A 11 -17.91 -77.04 32.01
N ASN A 12 -18.66 -75.97 31.74
CA ASN A 12 -19.16 -75.69 30.39
C ASN A 12 -19.25 -74.18 30.12
N PRO A 13 -18.16 -73.55 29.63
CA PRO A 13 -18.05 -72.10 29.55
C PRO A 13 -19.04 -71.46 28.57
N GLY A 14 -19.48 -72.19 27.54
CA GLY A 14 -20.46 -71.70 26.57
C GLY A 14 -21.83 -71.44 27.19
N LEU A 15 -22.33 -72.35 28.04
CA LEU A 15 -23.65 -72.22 28.67
C LEU A 15 -23.70 -71.08 29.70
N SER A 16 -22.66 -70.98 30.51
CA SER A 16 -22.53 -69.90 31.49
C SER A 16 -22.48 -68.52 30.82
N LEU A 17 -21.78 -68.40 29.68
CA LEU A 17 -21.72 -67.16 28.90
C LEU A 17 -23.09 -66.79 28.30
N VAL A 18 -23.86 -67.77 27.80
CA VAL A 18 -25.22 -67.52 27.29
C VAL A 18 -26.16 -67.05 28.40
N VAL A 19 -26.14 -67.67 29.58
CA VAL A 19 -26.97 -67.26 30.72
C VAL A 19 -26.65 -65.85 31.17
N LEU A 20 -25.36 -65.48 31.24
CA LEU A 20 -24.92 -64.12 31.55
C LEU A 20 -25.38 -63.11 30.50
N VAL A 21 -25.30 -63.45 29.21
CA VAL A 21 -25.80 -62.60 28.13
C VAL A 21 -27.31 -62.38 28.27
N VAL A 22 -28.09 -63.41 28.57
CA VAL A 22 -29.55 -63.30 28.77
C VAL A 22 -29.89 -62.44 30.00
N LEU A 23 -29.18 -62.64 31.12
CA LEU A 23 -29.34 -61.82 32.32
C LEU A 23 -28.97 -60.35 32.07
N ALA A 24 -27.84 -60.10 31.41
CA ALA A 24 -27.40 -58.77 31.03
C ALA A 24 -28.40 -58.09 30.08
N MET A 25 -28.97 -58.84 29.14
CA MET A 25 -29.98 -58.34 28.21
C MET A 25 -31.30 -58.01 28.92
N GLY A 26 -31.71 -58.80 29.91
CA GLY A 26 -32.86 -58.52 30.77
C GLY A 26 -32.68 -57.26 31.62
N PHE A 27 -31.50 -57.09 32.22
CA PHE A 27 -31.15 -55.89 32.97
C PHE A 27 -31.13 -54.64 32.06
N MET A 28 -30.52 -54.74 30.88
CA MET A 28 -30.54 -53.67 29.88
C MET A 28 -31.96 -53.32 29.43
N TYR A 29 -32.84 -54.31 29.23
CA TYR A 29 -34.23 -54.05 28.86
C TYR A 29 -34.99 -53.27 29.95
N ALA A 30 -34.79 -53.62 31.23
CA ALA A 30 -35.39 -52.89 32.35
C ALA A 30 -34.86 -51.45 32.45
N ALA A 31 -33.56 -51.25 32.22
CA ALA A 31 -32.90 -49.94 32.25
C ALA A 31 -33.11 -49.10 30.98
N ARG A 32 -33.87 -49.57 29.99
CA ARG A 32 -34.00 -48.92 28.69
C ARG A 32 -34.48 -47.47 28.74
N ARG A 33 -35.55 -47.20 29.51
CA ARG A 33 -36.11 -45.84 29.65
C ARG A 33 -35.12 -44.86 30.27
N PRO A 34 -34.54 -45.12 31.46
CA PRO A 34 -33.58 -44.21 32.06
C PRO A 34 -32.31 -44.05 31.20
N VAL A 35 -31.83 -45.10 30.52
CA VAL A 35 -30.67 -44.98 29.61
C VAL A 35 -30.99 -44.10 28.39
N HIS A 36 -32.17 -44.25 27.78
CA HIS A 36 -32.58 -43.38 26.68
C HIS A 36 -32.70 -41.91 27.10
N GLU A 37 -33.25 -41.65 28.29
CA GLU A 37 -33.36 -40.30 28.84
C GLU A 37 -31.99 -39.71 29.15
N LEU A 38 -31.10 -40.48 29.77
CA LEU A 38 -29.72 -40.07 30.06
C LEU A 38 -28.95 -39.73 28.79
N LEU A 39 -29.01 -40.58 27.76
CA LEU A 39 -28.34 -40.33 26.48
C LEU A 39 -28.88 -39.09 25.76
N ARG A 40 -30.20 -38.85 25.82
CA ARG A 40 -30.82 -37.62 25.28
C ARG A 40 -30.41 -36.39 26.09
N ALA A 41 -30.43 -36.48 27.41
CA ALA A 41 -30.06 -35.41 28.32
C ALA A 41 -28.59 -35.01 28.12
N LEU A 42 -27.66 -35.98 28.03
CA LEU A 42 -26.26 -35.71 27.71
C LEU A 42 -26.08 -35.04 26.35
N GLY A 43 -26.78 -35.53 25.32
CA GLY A 43 -26.75 -34.93 23.99
C GLY A 43 -27.28 -33.48 23.98
N GLN A 44 -28.29 -33.18 24.80
CA GLN A 44 -28.84 -31.83 24.96
C GLN A 44 -27.96 -30.92 25.82
N MET A 45 -27.39 -31.44 26.90
CA MET A 45 -26.50 -30.73 27.81
C MET A 45 -25.23 -30.26 27.10
N ILE A 46 -24.66 -31.09 26.21
CA ILE A 46 -23.47 -30.73 25.45
C ILE A 46 -23.86 -29.92 24.20
N GLY A 47 -24.84 -30.37 23.42
CA GLY A 47 -25.21 -29.72 22.15
C GLY A 47 -25.97 -28.40 22.31
N GLY A 48 -26.67 -28.18 23.43
CA GLY A 48 -27.45 -26.97 23.70
C GLY A 48 -26.57 -25.70 23.79
N PRO A 49 -25.62 -25.66 24.73
CA PRO A 49 -24.70 -24.53 24.89
C PRO A 49 -23.87 -24.26 23.63
N MET A 50 -23.39 -25.29 22.94
CA MET A 50 -22.64 -25.13 21.68
C MET A 50 -23.46 -24.41 20.61
N ARG A 51 -24.77 -24.70 20.51
CA ARG A 51 -25.66 -24.01 19.56
C ARG A 51 -25.89 -22.55 19.96
N LEU A 52 -26.00 -22.26 21.25
CA LEU A 52 -26.13 -20.89 21.75
C LEU A 52 -24.85 -20.09 21.49
N ALA A 53 -23.69 -20.66 21.79
CA ALA A 53 -22.38 -20.09 21.53
C ALA A 53 -22.16 -19.84 20.02
N ALA A 54 -22.58 -20.77 19.16
CA ALA A 54 -22.52 -20.56 17.71
C ALA A 54 -23.34 -19.33 17.26
N ARG A 55 -24.53 -19.12 17.82
CA ARG A 55 -25.38 -17.97 17.52
C ARG A 55 -24.79 -16.65 18.04
N SER A 56 -24.30 -16.64 19.27
CA SER A 56 -23.67 -15.44 19.84
C SER A 56 -22.40 -15.04 19.07
N LEU A 57 -21.57 -16.01 18.68
CA LEU A 57 -20.39 -15.74 17.85
C LEU A 57 -20.77 -15.25 16.45
N ALA A 58 -21.85 -15.76 15.85
CA ALA A 58 -22.33 -15.27 14.57
C ALA A 58 -22.81 -13.81 14.66
N GLN A 59 -23.50 -13.44 15.75
CA GLN A 59 -23.90 -12.06 16.03
C GLN A 59 -22.67 -11.17 16.28
N ALA A 60 -21.74 -11.60 17.13
CA ALA A 60 -20.49 -10.88 17.38
C ALA A 60 -19.69 -10.65 16.09
N ALA A 61 -19.65 -11.63 15.18
CA ALA A 61 -18.99 -11.46 13.89
C ALA A 61 -19.68 -10.40 13.00
N ALA A 62 -21.00 -10.26 13.08
CA ALA A 62 -21.74 -9.21 12.38
C ALA A 62 -21.44 -7.83 12.98
N ASP A 63 -21.42 -7.72 14.30
CA ASP A 63 -21.08 -6.47 15.01
C ASP A 63 -19.65 -6.02 14.73
N ILE A 64 -18.68 -6.94 14.77
CA ILE A 64 -17.28 -6.66 14.42
C ILE A 64 -17.18 -6.22 12.96
N HIS A 65 -17.93 -6.87 12.04
CA HIS A 65 -17.94 -6.48 10.64
C HIS A 65 -18.44 -5.05 10.44
N GLN A 66 -19.53 -4.66 11.12
CA GLN A 66 -20.07 -3.31 11.03
C GLN A 66 -19.12 -2.26 11.60
N ARG A 67 -18.47 -2.54 12.74
CA ARG A 67 -17.46 -1.66 13.33
C ARG A 67 -16.23 -1.51 12.43
N ASN A 68 -15.73 -2.61 11.88
CA ASN A 68 -14.59 -2.57 10.96
C ASN A 68 -14.93 -1.82 9.67
N LYS A 69 -16.15 -1.98 9.13
CA LYS A 69 -16.65 -1.19 7.99
C LYS A 69 -16.66 0.31 8.31
N ALA A 70 -17.20 0.70 9.47
CA ALA A 70 -17.25 2.09 9.88
C ALA A 70 -15.85 2.72 10.02
N VAL A 71 -14.92 2.02 10.66
CA VAL A 71 -13.53 2.48 10.83
C VAL A 71 -12.80 2.57 9.49
N LEU A 72 -12.95 1.57 8.61
CA LEU A 72 -12.31 1.57 7.30
C LEU A 72 -12.80 2.74 6.43
N LEU A 73 -14.11 3.00 6.41
CA LEU A 73 -14.68 4.13 5.68
C LEU A 73 -14.24 5.46 6.28
N ALA A 74 -14.22 5.60 7.61
CA ALA A 74 -13.74 6.82 8.27
C ALA A 74 -12.28 7.12 7.93
N HIS A 75 -11.41 6.10 7.99
CA HIS A 75 -10.00 6.25 7.60
C HIS A 75 -9.84 6.59 6.12
N GLY A 76 -10.58 5.90 5.24
CA GLY A 76 -10.58 6.18 3.80
C GLY A 76 -11.04 7.60 3.48
N ARG A 77 -12.04 8.13 4.20
CA ARG A 77 -12.51 9.52 4.06
C ARG A 77 -11.43 10.51 4.49
N GLN A 78 -10.77 10.27 5.62
CA GLN A 78 -9.73 11.18 6.10
C GLN A 78 -8.54 11.22 5.15
N GLU A 79 -8.09 10.06 4.67
CA GLU A 79 -6.95 9.97 3.76
C GLU A 79 -7.26 10.62 2.40
N LEU A 80 -8.35 10.23 1.74
CA LEU A 80 -8.74 10.83 0.45
C LEU A 80 -9.13 12.29 0.60
N GLY A 81 -9.77 12.68 1.70
CA GLY A 81 -10.09 14.08 2.00
C GLY A 81 -8.83 14.94 2.08
N SER A 82 -7.81 14.50 2.81
CA SER A 82 -6.53 15.24 2.89
C SER A 82 -5.81 15.33 1.55
N ARG A 83 -5.91 14.32 0.69
CA ARG A 83 -5.35 14.36 -0.67
C ARG A 83 -6.11 15.36 -1.54
N VAL A 84 -7.44 15.34 -1.47
CA VAL A 84 -8.31 16.28 -2.20
C VAL A 84 -8.03 17.71 -1.77
N GLU A 85 -7.93 17.97 -0.46
CA GLU A 85 -7.60 19.28 0.10
C GLU A 85 -6.25 19.81 -0.41
N ARG A 86 -5.21 18.97 -0.39
CA ARG A 86 -3.88 19.34 -0.93
C ARG A 86 -3.91 19.66 -2.42
N GLU A 87 -4.65 18.90 -3.22
CA GLU A 87 -4.79 19.21 -4.65
C GLU A 87 -5.63 20.47 -4.89
N PHE A 88 -6.63 20.76 -4.05
CA PHE A 88 -7.34 22.04 -4.10
C PHE A 88 -6.45 23.22 -3.73
N GLU A 89 -5.61 23.11 -2.69
CA GLU A 89 -4.62 24.14 -2.36
C GLU A 89 -3.64 24.37 -3.52
N ARG A 90 -3.18 23.27 -4.15
CA ARG A 90 -2.31 23.32 -5.32
C ARG A 90 -2.99 24.00 -6.51
N LEU A 91 -4.23 23.64 -6.80
CA LEU A 91 -5.06 24.28 -7.84
C LEU A 91 -5.24 25.77 -7.54
N ALA A 92 -5.55 26.13 -6.30
CA ALA A 92 -5.70 27.51 -5.88
C ALA A 92 -4.40 28.31 -6.10
N ALA A 93 -3.25 27.72 -5.79
CA ALA A 93 -1.95 28.34 -6.05
C ALA A 93 -1.68 28.52 -7.56
N ILE A 94 -2.02 27.54 -8.40
CA ILE A 94 -1.89 27.64 -9.87
C ILE A 94 -2.81 28.74 -10.40
N VAL A 95 -4.09 28.71 -10.03
CA VAL A 95 -5.09 29.69 -10.45
C VAL A 95 -4.69 31.10 -10.01
N THR A 96 -4.24 31.27 -8.77
CA THR A 96 -3.79 32.58 -8.26
C THR A 96 -2.59 33.09 -9.04
N ARG A 97 -1.58 32.24 -9.26
CA ARG A 97 -0.38 32.60 -10.04
C ARG A 97 -0.72 32.98 -11.47
N ASP A 98 -1.57 32.19 -12.12
CA ASP A 98 -1.89 32.37 -13.54
C ASP A 98 -2.84 33.57 -13.74
N LEU A 99 -3.79 33.80 -12.83
CA LEU A 99 -4.63 35.01 -12.81
C LEU A 99 -3.83 36.28 -12.52
N GLN A 100 -2.82 36.24 -11.65
CA GLN A 100 -1.95 37.38 -11.38
C GLN A 100 -1.04 37.72 -12.58
N GLY A 101 -0.60 36.71 -13.33
CA GLY A 101 0.21 36.90 -14.53
C GLY A 101 -0.58 37.48 -15.72
N TYR A 102 -1.88 37.22 -15.80
CA TYR A 102 -2.71 37.56 -16.96
C TYR A 102 -2.78 39.08 -17.25
N PRO A 103 -3.01 39.99 -16.28
CA PRO A 103 -2.97 41.42 -16.54
C PRO A 103 -1.63 41.93 -17.07
N THR A 104 -0.51 41.33 -16.63
CA THR A 104 0.82 41.72 -17.11
C THR A 104 1.06 41.28 -18.55
N LEU A 105 0.57 40.09 -18.92
CA LEU A 105 0.55 39.59 -20.29
C LEU A 105 -0.32 40.51 -21.17
N GLN A 106 -1.54 40.82 -20.74
CA GLN A 106 -2.45 41.71 -21.46
C GLN A 106 -1.81 43.09 -21.68
N ARG A 107 -1.20 43.68 -20.65
CA ARG A 107 -0.54 44.98 -20.75
C ARG A 107 0.63 44.96 -21.73
N LYS A 108 1.52 43.97 -21.63
CA LYS A 108 2.63 43.81 -22.60
C LYS A 108 2.13 43.66 -24.03
N LEU A 109 1.06 42.90 -24.23
CA LEU A 109 0.49 42.68 -25.55
C LEU A 109 -0.11 43.98 -26.12
N LEU A 110 -0.80 44.78 -25.29
CA LEU A 110 -1.33 46.09 -25.67
C LEU A 110 -0.22 47.11 -25.97
N ASP A 111 0.83 47.17 -25.14
CA ASP A 111 1.96 48.08 -25.33
C ASP A 111 2.69 47.77 -26.65
N GLU A 112 2.93 46.50 -26.93
CA GLU A 112 3.57 46.05 -28.18
C GLU A 112 2.65 46.26 -29.40
N ILE A 113 1.35 46.01 -29.31
CA ILE A 113 0.40 46.31 -30.40
C ILE A 113 0.41 47.80 -30.73
N THR A 114 0.42 48.67 -29.71
CA THR A 114 0.44 50.13 -29.89
C THR A 114 1.71 50.55 -30.62
N LYS A 115 2.86 49.98 -30.23
CA LYS A 115 4.15 50.24 -30.88
C LYS A 115 4.15 49.80 -32.34
N ILE A 116 3.56 48.65 -32.65
CA ILE A 116 3.41 48.15 -34.02
C ILE A 116 2.55 49.07 -34.86
N GLU A 117 1.44 49.54 -34.31
CA GLU A 117 0.54 50.47 -35.01
C GLU A 117 1.25 51.80 -35.32
N GLU A 118 2.08 52.28 -34.40
CA GLU A 118 2.90 53.49 -34.59
C GLU A 118 3.99 53.29 -35.66
N ASP A 119 4.68 52.16 -35.63
CA ASP A 119 5.73 51.81 -36.60
C ASP A 119 5.16 51.51 -38.00
N TYR A 120 3.95 50.94 -38.05
CA TYR A 120 3.19 50.78 -39.30
C TYR A 120 2.77 52.13 -39.88
N LYS A 121 2.29 53.08 -39.05
CA LYS A 121 1.98 54.45 -39.49
C LYS A 121 3.22 55.15 -40.06
N LYS A 122 4.40 54.98 -39.45
CA LYS A 122 5.68 55.51 -39.96
C LYS A 122 6.10 54.90 -41.30
N CYS A 123 5.72 53.65 -41.58
CA CYS A 123 5.96 53.01 -42.89
C CYS A 123 5.07 53.54 -44.03
N GLY A 124 3.95 54.22 -43.70
CA GLY A 124 2.96 54.72 -44.66
C GLY A 124 3.35 55.98 -45.43
N GLU A 125 4.54 56.55 -45.22
CA GLU A 125 4.99 57.74 -45.97
C GLU A 125 5.15 57.42 -47.47
N VAL A 126 4.53 58.25 -48.30
CA VAL A 126 4.44 58.13 -49.77
C VAL A 126 5.84 58.23 -50.39
N PRO A 127 6.19 57.41 -51.41
CA PRO A 127 7.45 57.58 -52.14
C PRO A 127 7.64 59.04 -52.58
N PRO A 128 8.87 59.59 -52.53
CA PRO A 128 9.10 60.98 -52.90
C PRO A 128 8.55 61.24 -54.31
N PRO A 129 7.85 62.37 -54.52
CA PRO A 129 7.22 62.68 -55.80
C PRO A 129 8.25 62.63 -56.95
N PRO A 130 7.80 62.34 -58.20
CA PRO A 130 8.70 62.28 -59.34
C PRO A 130 9.49 63.60 -59.45
N PRO A 131 10.80 63.59 -59.73
CA PRO A 131 11.61 64.77 -59.53
C PRO A 131 11.39 65.83 -60.63
N ASP A 132 11.52 67.10 -60.26
CA ASP A 132 11.25 68.31 -61.08
C ASP A 132 12.10 68.45 -62.37
N TRP A 133 12.98 67.50 -62.67
CA TRP A 133 13.76 67.50 -63.93
C TRP A 133 12.90 67.25 -65.16
N THR A 134 11.71 66.66 -65.00
CA THR A 134 10.76 66.45 -66.10
C THR A 134 10.34 67.79 -66.72
N ASP A 135 10.16 68.82 -65.89
CA ASP A 135 9.86 70.18 -66.32
C ASP A 135 11.10 70.87 -66.94
N ALA A 136 12.28 70.66 -66.36
CA ALA A 136 13.54 71.22 -66.87
C ALA A 136 13.93 70.64 -68.24
N VAL A 137 13.69 69.35 -68.48
CA VAL A 137 13.92 68.69 -69.78
C VAL A 137 12.86 69.09 -70.80
N ALA A 138 11.59 69.23 -70.38
CA ALA A 138 10.52 69.74 -71.25
C ALA A 138 10.76 71.20 -71.69
N ALA A 139 11.30 72.05 -70.81
CA ALA A 139 11.64 73.43 -71.13
C ALA A 139 12.76 73.53 -72.18
N VAL A 140 13.75 72.63 -72.13
CA VAL A 140 14.92 72.64 -73.03
C VAL A 140 14.62 71.98 -74.37
N ALA A 141 13.79 70.93 -74.40
CA ALA A 141 13.33 70.30 -75.65
C ALA A 141 12.54 71.27 -76.57
N ASN A 142 11.99 72.34 -76.01
CA ASN A 142 11.29 73.39 -76.74
C ASN A 142 12.21 74.48 -77.33
N VAL A 143 13.53 74.45 -77.06
CA VAL A 143 14.50 75.42 -77.59
C VAL A 143 15.02 74.94 -78.95
N LYS A 144 14.86 75.74 -80.01
CA LYS A 144 15.37 75.41 -81.37
C LYS A 144 16.89 75.54 -81.46
N SER A 145 17.56 74.43 -81.79
CA SER A 145 19.02 74.30 -81.84
C SER A 145 19.66 75.01 -83.04
N ALA A 146 20.51 76.01 -82.78
CA ALA A 146 21.45 76.57 -83.76
C ALA A 146 22.87 76.46 -83.22
N GLY A 147 23.50 75.29 -83.39
CA GLY A 147 24.95 75.04 -83.43
C GLY A 147 25.89 75.81 -82.48
N ASN A 148 25.46 76.19 -81.28
CA ASN A 148 26.23 77.06 -80.39
C ASN A 148 26.80 76.27 -79.21
N GLU A 149 28.05 76.56 -78.86
CA GLU A 149 28.77 76.01 -77.70
C GLU A 149 27.98 76.21 -76.38
N LEU A 150 27.14 77.24 -76.31
CA LEU A 150 26.19 77.48 -75.23
C LEU A 150 25.15 76.36 -75.07
N VAL A 151 24.64 75.80 -76.16
CA VAL A 151 23.65 74.69 -76.11
C VAL A 151 24.32 73.41 -75.62
N LEU A 152 25.57 73.15 -76.03
CA LEU A 152 26.36 72.03 -75.52
C LEU A 152 26.65 72.18 -74.02
N ARG A 153 27.04 73.38 -73.57
CA ARG A 153 27.31 73.66 -72.16
C ARG A 153 26.05 73.54 -71.30
N VAL A 154 24.89 74.01 -71.79
CA VAL A 154 23.59 73.86 -71.11
C VAL A 154 23.14 72.40 -71.06
N LEU A 155 23.30 71.64 -72.16
CA LEU A 155 23.00 70.20 -72.17
C LEU A 155 23.92 69.41 -71.23
N GLU A 156 25.19 69.80 -71.11
CA GLU A 156 26.14 69.21 -70.18
C GLU A 156 25.81 69.55 -68.72
N GLU A 157 25.36 70.78 -68.44
CA GLU A 157 24.88 71.22 -67.14
C GLU A 157 23.56 70.53 -66.73
N ILE A 158 22.63 70.33 -67.68
CA ILE A 158 21.42 69.52 -67.48
C ILE A 158 21.78 68.07 -67.22
N LYS A 159 22.68 67.47 -68.02
CA LYS A 159 23.14 66.09 -67.79
C LYS A 159 23.71 65.95 -66.38
N ARG A 160 24.55 66.89 -65.94
CA ARG A 160 25.15 66.90 -64.61
C ARG A 160 24.11 67.10 -63.50
N SER A 161 23.13 67.98 -63.71
CA SER A 161 22.03 68.22 -62.77
C SER A 161 21.12 66.99 -62.64
N VAL A 162 20.73 66.40 -63.78
CA VAL A 162 19.92 65.16 -63.84
C VAL A 162 20.65 64.01 -63.16
N THR A 163 21.94 63.80 -63.40
CA THR A 163 22.71 62.74 -62.71
C THR A 163 22.80 63.00 -61.21
N THR A 164 23.02 64.26 -60.79
CA THR A 164 23.14 64.62 -59.37
C THR A 164 21.81 64.44 -58.62
N ILE A 165 20.69 64.87 -59.22
CA ILE A 165 19.35 64.72 -58.64
C ILE A 165 18.92 63.26 -58.67
N HIS A 166 19.23 62.51 -59.73
CA HIS A 166 18.94 61.08 -59.83
C HIS A 166 19.70 60.28 -58.76
N ASP A 167 20.99 60.54 -58.57
CA ASP A 167 21.80 59.92 -57.52
C ASP A 167 21.26 60.26 -56.12
N LYS A 168 20.83 61.51 -55.91
CA LYS A 168 20.19 61.94 -54.66
C LYS A 168 18.85 61.26 -54.43
N ALA A 169 17.98 61.19 -55.45
CA ALA A 169 16.70 60.51 -55.37
C ALA A 169 16.87 59.02 -55.11
N ILE A 170 17.77 58.33 -55.82
CA ILE A 170 18.11 56.91 -55.56
C ILE A 170 18.63 56.74 -54.12
N GLY A 171 19.45 57.67 -53.63
CA GLY A 171 19.92 57.68 -52.25
C GLY A 171 18.78 57.80 -51.23
N GLU A 172 17.83 58.72 -51.46
CA GLU A 172 16.64 58.90 -50.63
C GLU A 172 15.70 57.69 -50.69
N TYR A 173 15.48 57.11 -51.88
CA TYR A 173 14.74 55.86 -52.05
C TYR A 173 15.40 54.72 -51.28
N ARG A 174 16.71 54.52 -51.43
CA ARG A 174 17.45 53.46 -50.69
C ARG A 174 17.31 53.65 -49.19
N LYS A 175 17.45 54.89 -48.69
CA LYS A 175 17.31 55.21 -47.26
C LYS A 175 15.89 54.96 -46.75
N SER A 176 14.86 55.32 -47.53
CA SER A 176 13.46 55.05 -47.20
C SER A 176 13.17 53.55 -47.15
N TYR A 177 13.63 52.77 -48.15
CA TYR A 177 13.51 51.32 -48.15
C TYR A 177 14.27 50.66 -46.99
N GLU A 178 15.49 51.10 -46.69
CA GLU A 178 16.26 50.61 -45.54
C GLU A 178 15.53 50.85 -44.22
N THR A 179 14.90 52.02 -44.06
CA THR A 179 14.11 52.36 -42.87
C THR A 179 12.89 51.46 -42.74
N ARG A 180 12.13 51.25 -43.83
CA ARG A 180 10.99 50.31 -43.84
C ARG A 180 11.42 48.88 -43.55
N HIS A 181 12.55 48.44 -44.10
CA HIS A 181 13.06 47.08 -43.87
C HIS A 181 13.52 46.89 -42.43
N LYS A 182 14.17 47.89 -41.82
CA LYS A 182 14.51 47.91 -40.39
C LYS A 182 13.28 47.85 -39.49
N ILE A 183 12.21 48.56 -39.86
CA ILE A 183 10.92 48.49 -39.14
C ILE A 183 10.31 47.08 -39.26
N LEU A 184 10.26 46.51 -40.47
CA LEU A 184 9.80 45.13 -40.69
C LEU A 184 10.64 44.10 -39.90
N GLU A 185 11.96 44.27 -39.86
CA GLU A 185 12.87 43.43 -39.08
C GLU A 185 12.56 43.52 -37.57
N SER A 186 12.13 44.68 -37.08
CA SER A 186 11.73 44.87 -35.68
C SER A 186 10.45 44.12 -35.28
N PHE A 187 9.61 43.68 -36.22
CA PHE A 187 8.41 42.87 -35.93
C PHE A 187 8.69 41.39 -35.67
N MET A 188 9.80 40.86 -36.17
CA MET A 188 10.20 39.46 -35.94
C MET A 188 10.31 39.09 -34.45
N PRO A 189 11.03 39.86 -33.59
CA PRO A 189 11.10 39.56 -32.16
C PRO A 189 9.76 39.67 -31.45
N PHE A 190 8.85 40.53 -31.91
CA PHE A 190 7.48 40.61 -31.37
C PHE A 190 6.69 39.32 -31.59
N TRP A 191 6.63 38.82 -32.83
CA TRP A 191 5.90 37.59 -33.14
C TRP A 191 6.44 36.40 -32.35
N ARG A 192 7.77 36.32 -32.17
CA ARG A 192 8.41 35.32 -31.29
C ARG A 192 8.01 35.47 -29.83
N SER A 193 7.85 36.71 -29.34
CA SER A 193 7.41 36.98 -27.95
C SER A 193 5.95 36.56 -27.74
N VAL A 194 5.05 36.89 -28.68
CA VAL A 194 3.65 36.47 -28.64
C VAL A 194 3.53 34.95 -28.70
N ASP A 195 4.22 34.30 -29.62
CA ASP A 195 4.26 32.84 -29.76
C ASP A 195 4.70 32.17 -28.45
N LYS A 196 5.82 32.65 -27.87
CA LYS A 196 6.33 32.14 -26.59
C LYS A 196 5.35 32.33 -25.43
N ASN A 197 4.69 33.49 -25.35
CA ASN A 197 3.70 33.78 -24.32
C ASN A 197 2.45 32.92 -24.48
N LEU A 198 1.97 32.71 -25.71
CA LEU A 198 0.81 31.90 -26.01
C LEU A 198 1.09 30.41 -25.72
N ALA A 199 2.27 29.91 -26.07
CA ALA A 199 2.74 28.58 -25.70
C ALA A 199 2.83 28.39 -24.17
N GLN A 200 3.24 29.43 -23.44
CA GLN A 200 3.25 29.38 -21.96
C GLN A 200 1.84 29.32 -21.37
N VAL A 201 0.88 30.08 -21.93
CA VAL A 201 -0.53 30.03 -21.52
C VAL A 201 -1.14 28.67 -21.83
N GLU A 202 -0.87 28.09 -23.00
CA GLU A 202 -1.32 26.74 -23.38
C GLU A 202 -0.80 25.69 -22.38
N LYS A 203 0.49 25.74 -22.04
CA LYS A 203 1.09 24.83 -21.06
C LYS A 203 0.47 24.97 -19.67
N ASN A 204 0.21 26.19 -19.23
CA ASN A 204 -0.44 26.46 -17.95
C ASN A 204 -1.88 25.91 -17.95
N LEU A 205 -2.64 26.15 -19.03
CA LEU A 205 -4.00 25.64 -19.18
C LEU A 205 -4.05 24.11 -19.22
N ALA A 206 -3.12 23.47 -19.93
CA ALA A 206 -3.00 22.00 -19.95
C ALA A 206 -2.70 21.44 -18.55
N THR A 207 -1.84 22.10 -17.78
CA THR A 207 -1.51 21.72 -16.40
C THR A 207 -2.72 21.89 -15.46
N LEU A 208 -3.48 22.97 -15.64
CA LEU A 208 -4.71 23.21 -14.89
C LEU A 208 -5.76 22.15 -15.23
N GLN A 209 -5.96 21.83 -16.51
CA GLN A 209 -6.89 20.80 -16.96
C GLN A 209 -6.54 19.41 -16.40
N SER A 210 -5.25 19.02 -16.42
CA SER A 210 -4.82 17.75 -15.82
C SER A 210 -5.00 17.71 -14.30
N SER A 211 -4.86 18.85 -13.64
CA SER A 211 -5.05 18.95 -12.18
C SER A 211 -6.53 18.85 -11.82
N VAL A 212 -7.42 19.49 -12.60
CA VAL A 212 -8.88 19.40 -12.43
C VAL A 212 -9.37 17.96 -12.66
N SER A 213 -8.90 17.27 -13.69
CA SER A 213 -9.29 15.87 -13.94
C SER A 213 -8.81 14.92 -12.83
N THR A 214 -7.64 15.19 -12.25
CA THR A 214 -7.12 14.44 -11.11
C THR A 214 -7.99 14.66 -9.86
N VAL A 215 -8.37 15.91 -9.59
CA VAL A 215 -9.28 16.24 -8.48
C VAL A 215 -10.65 15.60 -8.66
N ASP A 216 -11.22 15.65 -9.87
CA ASP A 216 -12.51 15.02 -10.18
C ASP A 216 -12.48 13.50 -9.93
N ALA A 217 -11.40 12.83 -10.34
CA ALA A 217 -11.20 11.41 -10.06
C ALA A 217 -11.07 11.10 -8.56
N HIS A 218 -10.41 11.97 -7.79
CA HIS A 218 -10.33 11.83 -6.34
C HIS A 218 -11.67 12.13 -5.66
N MET A 219 -12.41 13.13 -6.13
CA MET A 219 -13.73 13.51 -5.63
C MET A 219 -14.76 12.40 -5.86
N THR A 220 -14.77 11.79 -7.05
CA THR A 220 -15.63 10.63 -7.35
C THR A 220 -15.38 9.47 -6.37
N LYS A 221 -14.10 9.19 -6.06
CA LYS A 221 -13.74 8.17 -5.06
C LYS A 221 -14.19 8.58 -3.65
N TYR A 222 -14.00 9.85 -3.30
CA TYR A 222 -14.42 10.40 -2.02
C TYR A 222 -15.93 10.30 -1.82
N GLU A 223 -16.72 10.68 -2.82
CA GLU A 223 -18.18 10.55 -2.82
C GLU A 223 -18.63 9.09 -2.68
N ALA A 224 -17.99 8.15 -3.39
CA ALA A 224 -18.30 6.73 -3.28
C ALA A 224 -18.06 6.16 -1.86
N ILE A 225 -17.04 6.67 -1.16
CA ILE A 225 -16.74 6.31 0.24
C ILE A 225 -17.70 7.04 1.20
N ASN A 226 -18.08 8.28 0.89
CA ASN A 226 -19.06 9.02 1.69
C ASN A 226 -20.44 8.37 1.63
N ALA A 227 -20.85 7.91 0.45
CA ALA A 227 -22.06 7.11 0.21
C ALA A 227 -21.97 5.67 0.77
N ALA A 228 -20.83 5.28 1.36
CA ALA A 228 -20.61 3.95 1.96
C ALA A 228 -20.92 2.77 1.02
N THR A 229 -20.65 2.95 -0.28
CA THR A 229 -20.94 1.94 -1.30
C THR A 229 -20.12 0.67 -1.10
N ASP A 230 -20.69 -0.49 -1.41
CA ASP A 230 -20.00 -1.78 -1.26
C ASP A 230 -18.76 -1.89 -2.17
N LYS A 231 -18.80 -1.25 -3.36
CA LYS A 231 -17.64 -1.17 -4.26
C LYS A 231 -16.48 -0.41 -3.62
N ALA A 232 -16.74 0.73 -2.98
CA ALA A 232 -15.71 1.52 -2.31
C ALA A 232 -15.13 0.77 -1.10
N GLN A 233 -15.99 0.10 -0.32
CA GLN A 233 -15.53 -0.77 0.76
C GLN A 233 -14.62 -1.88 0.23
N HIS A 234 -15.04 -2.59 -0.82
CA HIS A 234 -14.26 -3.68 -1.39
C HIS A 234 -12.91 -3.18 -1.93
N ALA A 235 -12.90 -2.07 -2.67
CA ALA A 235 -11.67 -1.45 -3.17
C ALA A 235 -10.70 -1.06 -2.05
N LEU A 236 -11.21 -0.46 -0.96
CA LEU A 236 -10.39 -0.13 0.22
C LEU A 236 -9.84 -1.39 0.90
N THR A 237 -10.64 -2.45 1.03
CA THR A 237 -10.14 -3.71 1.60
C THR A 237 -9.07 -4.34 0.74
N VAL A 238 -9.27 -4.43 -0.58
CA VAL A 238 -8.29 -5.01 -1.52
C VAL A 238 -6.98 -4.20 -1.48
N SER A 239 -7.07 -2.86 -1.49
CA SER A 239 -5.90 -2.00 -1.36
C SER A 239 -5.13 -2.25 -0.06
N ALA A 240 -5.84 -2.41 1.06
CA ALA A 240 -5.21 -2.72 2.34
C ALA A 240 -4.54 -4.11 2.35
N PHE A 241 -5.13 -5.12 1.72
CA PHE A 241 -4.51 -6.44 1.55
C PHE A 241 -3.23 -6.35 0.72
N THR A 242 -3.25 -5.66 -0.41
CA THR A 242 -2.06 -5.48 -1.26
C THR A 242 -0.95 -4.76 -0.49
N GLN A 243 -1.27 -3.67 0.20
CA GLN A 243 -0.30 -2.94 1.02
C GLN A 243 0.27 -3.79 2.16
N PHE A 244 -0.55 -4.64 2.80
CA PHE A 244 -0.10 -5.57 3.83
C PHE A 244 0.95 -6.54 3.29
N PHE A 245 0.69 -7.19 2.15
CA PHE A 245 1.63 -8.15 1.59
C PHE A 245 2.92 -7.48 1.09
N ILE A 246 2.83 -6.31 0.46
CA ILE A 246 4.02 -5.53 0.06
C ILE A 246 4.85 -5.18 1.30
N SER A 247 4.22 -4.64 2.34
CA SER A 247 4.91 -4.24 3.57
C SER A 247 5.50 -5.44 4.30
N LEU A 248 4.80 -6.57 4.34
CA LEU A 248 5.28 -7.81 4.95
C LEU A 248 6.50 -8.37 4.21
N LEU A 249 6.50 -8.35 2.88
CA LEU A 249 7.65 -8.76 2.08
C LEU A 249 8.86 -7.88 2.39
N VAL A 250 8.69 -6.55 2.37
CA VAL A 250 9.77 -5.61 2.71
C VAL A 250 10.24 -5.82 4.15
N MET A 251 9.35 -6.04 5.11
CA MET A 251 9.71 -6.35 6.50
C MET A 251 10.48 -7.67 6.63
N THR A 252 10.22 -8.65 5.77
CA THR A 252 10.94 -9.94 5.77
C THR A 252 12.37 -9.75 5.27
N VAL A 253 12.56 -8.96 4.21
CA VAL A 253 13.89 -8.57 3.71
C VAL A 253 14.64 -7.78 4.78
N ALA A 254 13.96 -6.85 5.45
CA ALA A 254 14.54 -6.06 6.52
C ALA A 254 14.93 -6.91 7.75
N ALA A 255 14.13 -7.90 8.12
CA ALA A 255 14.48 -8.87 9.16
C ALA A 255 15.73 -9.67 8.79
N GLY A 256 15.91 -10.00 7.50
CA GLY A 256 17.16 -10.57 6.98
C GLY A 256 18.36 -9.62 7.15
N GLY A 257 18.19 -8.33 6.86
CA GLY A 257 19.20 -7.30 7.11
C GLY A 257 19.56 -7.17 8.59
N ALA A 258 18.56 -7.17 9.47
CA ALA A 258 18.76 -7.14 10.93
C ALA A 258 19.46 -8.41 11.43
N PHE A 259 19.16 -9.57 10.84
CA PHE A 259 19.84 -10.83 11.16
C PHE A 259 21.32 -10.79 10.77
N ILE A 260 21.65 -10.23 9.61
CA ILE A 260 23.04 -10.02 9.18
C ILE A 260 23.75 -9.07 10.15
N ASN A 261 23.13 -7.93 10.47
CA ASN A 261 23.64 -6.97 11.45
C ASN A 261 23.92 -7.66 12.81
N PHE A 262 22.96 -8.42 13.33
CA PHE A 262 23.11 -9.19 14.56
C PHE A 262 24.31 -10.13 14.54
N LYS A 263 24.53 -10.85 13.42
CA LYS A 263 25.69 -11.75 13.29
C LYS A 263 27.01 -11.00 13.16
N LEU A 264 27.03 -9.78 12.61
CA LEU A 264 28.22 -8.93 12.57
C LEU A 264 28.62 -8.48 13.98
N ILE A 265 27.65 -8.13 14.82
CA ILE A 265 27.89 -7.59 16.18
C ILE A 265 28.16 -8.69 17.22
N ALA A 266 27.41 -9.80 17.17
CA ALA A 266 27.38 -10.77 18.27
C ALA A 266 28.73 -11.48 18.53
N LEU A 267 29.55 -11.70 17.50
CA LEU A 267 30.83 -12.40 17.64
C LEU A 267 31.89 -11.55 18.37
N PRO A 268 32.21 -10.31 17.95
CA PRO A 268 33.08 -9.42 18.71
C PRO A 268 32.60 -9.18 20.15
N MET A 269 31.29 -9.01 20.34
CA MET A 269 30.71 -8.81 21.67
C MET A 269 30.89 -10.02 22.59
N SER A 270 30.95 -11.23 22.05
CA SER A 270 31.23 -12.43 22.85
C SER A 270 32.63 -12.44 23.44
N GLU A 271 33.61 -11.85 22.76
CA GLU A 271 34.97 -11.75 23.30
C GLU A 271 35.08 -10.58 24.30
N MET A 272 34.38 -9.46 24.06
CA MET A 272 34.44 -8.28 24.94
C MET A 272 33.63 -8.42 26.23
N VAL A 273 32.49 -9.11 26.18
CA VAL A 273 31.55 -9.23 27.31
C VAL A 273 31.68 -10.61 28.01
N GLY A 274 32.48 -11.51 27.44
CA GLY A 274 32.74 -12.84 27.99
C GLY A 274 31.91 -13.94 27.31
N ALA A 275 32.58 -14.81 26.56
CA ALA A 275 31.94 -15.81 25.71
C ALA A 275 31.26 -16.95 26.49
N GLY A 276 31.63 -17.10 27.77
CA GLY A 276 31.12 -18.11 28.68
C GLY A 276 29.99 -17.64 29.62
N ASP A 277 29.65 -16.35 29.61
CA ASP A 277 28.59 -15.84 30.47
C ASP A 277 27.23 -16.03 29.79
N TYR A 278 26.42 -16.88 30.41
CA TYR A 278 25.05 -17.16 30.03
C TYR A 278 24.12 -16.50 31.05
N ILE A 279 23.24 -15.60 30.59
CA ILE A 279 22.20 -15.00 31.44
C ILE A 279 21.10 -16.03 31.73
N THR A 280 20.85 -16.92 30.77
CA THR A 280 19.89 -18.03 30.87
C THR A 280 20.51 -19.24 30.20
N SER A 281 20.06 -20.46 30.56
CA SER A 281 20.62 -21.74 30.07
C SER A 281 20.81 -21.86 28.55
N SER A 282 20.15 -21.00 27.74
CA SER A 282 20.24 -20.98 26.28
C SER A 282 20.64 -19.63 25.66
N LEU A 283 20.79 -18.55 26.45
CA LEU A 283 21.03 -17.19 25.92
C LEU A 283 22.37 -16.65 26.42
N ARG A 284 23.28 -16.32 25.49
CA ARG A 284 24.58 -15.73 25.80
C ARG A 284 24.44 -14.23 26.06
N THR A 285 25.23 -13.69 26.99
CA THR A 285 25.24 -12.24 27.28
C THR A 285 25.54 -11.41 26.03
N SER A 286 26.39 -11.91 25.13
CA SER A 286 26.74 -11.23 23.87
C SER A 286 25.59 -11.14 22.88
N GLU A 287 24.71 -12.14 22.85
CA GLU A 287 23.52 -12.13 21.98
C GLU A 287 22.51 -11.09 22.47
N VAL A 288 22.32 -11.00 23.79
CA VAL A 288 21.46 -9.97 24.39
C VAL A 288 22.02 -8.57 24.13
N ALA A 289 23.34 -8.38 24.29
CA ALA A 289 23.96 -7.09 24.04
C ALA A 289 23.85 -6.64 22.57
N ALA A 290 24.06 -7.55 21.62
CA ALA A 290 23.87 -7.26 20.20
C ALA A 290 22.41 -6.88 19.87
N LEU A 291 21.44 -7.60 20.45
CA LEU A 291 20.02 -7.31 20.28
C LEU A 291 19.62 -5.94 20.85
N VAL A 292 20.20 -5.55 22.00
CA VAL A 292 19.97 -4.24 22.61
C VAL A 292 20.46 -3.12 21.70
N ILE A 293 21.65 -3.25 21.09
CA ILE A 293 22.19 -2.26 20.15
C ILE A 293 21.21 -2.07 18.97
N ILE A 294 20.80 -3.17 18.34
CA ILE A 294 19.87 -3.16 17.19
C ILE A 294 18.52 -2.55 17.59
N PHE A 295 17.99 -2.83 18.78
CA PHE A 295 16.74 -2.23 19.24
C PHE A 295 16.86 -0.74 19.52
N VAL A 296 17.97 -0.29 20.09
CA VAL A 296 18.23 1.14 20.30
C VAL A 296 18.33 1.84 18.94
N GLU A 297 19.05 1.27 17.99
CA GLU A 297 19.20 1.77 16.63
C GLU A 297 17.86 1.84 15.88
N ALA A 298 17.08 0.74 15.87
CA ALA A 298 15.75 0.71 15.26
C ALA A 298 14.81 1.75 15.90
N SER A 299 14.90 1.93 17.23
CA SER A 299 14.13 2.95 17.94
C SER A 299 14.56 4.36 17.55
N MET A 300 15.87 4.63 17.44
CA MET A 300 16.37 5.94 16.99
C MET A 300 15.98 6.22 15.55
N GLY A 301 16.04 5.22 14.67
CA GLY A 301 15.61 5.33 13.28
C GLY A 301 14.11 5.66 13.15
N LEU A 302 13.28 5.03 13.98
CA LEU A 302 11.87 5.34 14.09
C LEU A 302 11.64 6.80 14.53
N PHE A 303 12.33 7.27 15.57
CA PHE A 303 12.23 8.67 16.00
C PHE A 303 12.75 9.65 14.93
N LEU A 304 13.80 9.29 14.19
CA LEU A 304 14.35 10.11 13.12
C LEU A 304 13.33 10.33 12.00
N LEU A 305 12.69 9.25 11.55
CA LEU A 305 11.68 9.30 10.47
C LEU A 305 10.38 9.99 10.90
N GLU A 306 9.99 9.82 12.16
CA GLU A 306 8.87 10.56 12.74
C GLU A 306 9.18 12.06 12.86
N ALA A 307 10.41 12.44 13.25
CA ALA A 307 10.86 13.83 13.31
C ALA A 307 10.83 14.51 11.93
N MET A 308 11.14 13.76 10.88
CA MET A 308 11.10 14.21 9.48
C MET A 308 9.68 14.22 8.88
N ARG A 309 8.65 13.72 9.60
CA ARG A 309 7.29 13.53 9.11
C ARG A 309 7.19 12.62 7.88
N VAL A 310 8.15 11.69 7.76
CA VAL A 310 8.06 10.62 6.76
C VAL A 310 7.07 9.57 7.26
N THR A 311 7.15 9.21 8.54
CA THR A 311 6.21 8.32 9.23
C THR A 311 5.28 9.07 10.16
N HIS A 312 4.12 8.48 10.46
CA HIS A 312 3.08 9.04 11.35
C HIS A 312 2.65 8.03 12.43
N LEU A 313 3.62 7.29 12.98
CA LEU A 313 3.34 6.27 13.99
C LEU A 313 3.02 6.88 15.36
N PHE A 314 3.49 8.10 15.65
CA PHE A 314 3.28 8.80 16.91
C PHE A 314 2.69 10.20 16.67
N PRO A 315 1.35 10.33 16.58
CA PRO A 315 0.68 11.60 16.29
C PRO A 315 1.10 12.76 17.21
N ARG A 316 1.47 12.46 18.47
CA ARG A 316 1.96 13.46 19.43
C ARG A 316 3.27 14.11 18.99
N ILE A 317 4.17 13.35 18.35
CA ILE A 317 5.46 13.84 17.88
C ILE A 317 5.27 14.82 16.70
N ALA A 318 4.32 14.53 15.81
CA ALA A 318 3.97 15.43 14.71
C ALA A 318 3.44 16.79 15.19
N SER A 319 2.78 16.82 16.35
CA SER A 319 2.24 18.04 16.98
C SER A 319 3.24 18.83 17.83
N LEU A 320 4.49 18.37 17.98
CA LEU A 320 5.51 19.07 18.76
C LEU A 320 5.99 20.36 18.07
N ASN A 321 6.41 21.33 18.88
CA ASN A 321 7.04 22.56 18.42
C ASN A 321 8.25 22.26 17.52
N GLU A 322 8.44 23.09 16.48
CA GLU A 322 9.48 22.94 15.46
C GLU A 322 10.89 22.79 16.06
N VAL A 323 11.18 23.55 17.11
CA VAL A 323 12.48 23.54 17.81
C VAL A 323 12.75 22.19 18.46
N LEU A 324 11.76 21.63 19.17
CA LEU A 324 11.91 20.35 19.84
C LEU A 324 12.05 19.22 18.82
N ARG A 325 11.30 19.28 17.71
CA ARG A 325 11.38 18.29 16.63
C ARG A 325 12.76 18.28 15.97
N LYS A 326 13.31 19.45 15.63
CA LYS A 326 14.67 19.58 15.08
C LYS A 326 15.73 19.08 16.08
N ARG A 327 15.58 19.38 17.37
CA ARG A 327 16.49 18.89 18.41
C ARG A 327 16.46 17.36 18.49
N MET A 328 15.28 16.76 18.49
CA MET A 328 15.11 15.30 18.50
C MET A 328 15.71 14.66 17.24
N LEU A 329 15.54 15.28 16.07
CA LEU A 329 16.15 14.83 14.81
C LEU A 329 17.68 14.79 14.94
N TRP A 330 18.30 15.87 15.41
CA TRP A 330 19.76 15.93 15.58
C TRP A 330 20.27 14.96 16.65
N ILE A 331 19.55 14.79 17.75
CA ILE A 331 19.90 13.81 18.80
C ILE A 331 19.86 12.39 18.22
N ALA A 332 18.74 11.99 17.59
CA ALA A 332 18.59 10.67 17.00
C ALA A 332 19.64 10.40 15.93
N LEU A 333 19.87 11.36 15.03
CA LEU A 333 20.90 11.26 13.99
C LEU A 333 22.30 11.11 14.59
N SER A 334 22.65 11.92 15.59
CA SER A 334 23.96 11.83 16.25
C SER A 334 24.17 10.48 16.92
N LEU A 335 23.15 9.94 17.60
CA LEU A 335 23.23 8.64 18.25
C LEU A 335 23.39 7.52 17.22
N LEU A 336 22.63 7.58 16.12
CA LEU A 336 22.68 6.59 15.03
C LEU A 336 24.05 6.59 14.34
N VAL A 337 24.63 7.76 14.08
CA VAL A 337 25.99 7.89 13.54
C VAL A 337 27.03 7.34 14.53
N THR A 338 26.88 7.60 15.82
CA THR A 338 27.82 7.07 16.83
C THR A 338 27.74 5.54 16.93
N LEU A 339 26.53 4.97 16.91
CA LEU A 339 26.32 3.52 16.90
C LEU A 339 26.86 2.88 15.62
N ALA A 340 26.61 3.49 14.45
CA ALA A 340 27.19 3.06 13.18
C ALA A 340 28.73 3.04 13.22
N GLY A 341 29.35 4.04 13.87
CA GLY A 341 30.80 4.07 14.09
C GLY A 341 31.29 2.93 14.97
N VAL A 342 30.57 2.64 16.06
CA VAL A 342 30.87 1.50 16.95
C VAL A 342 30.73 0.18 16.20
N GLU A 343 29.69 0.00 15.40
CA GLU A 343 29.46 -1.22 14.61
C GLU A 343 30.50 -1.42 13.51
N ALA A 344 30.93 -0.36 12.84
CA ALA A 344 32.04 -0.43 11.90
C ALA A 344 33.34 -0.88 12.59
N ALA A 345 33.59 -0.41 13.82
CA ALA A 345 34.73 -0.86 14.62
C ALA A 345 34.58 -2.33 15.07
N LEU A 346 33.39 -2.75 15.50
CA LEU A 346 33.11 -4.15 15.85
C LEU A 346 33.27 -5.08 14.64
N ALA A 347 32.84 -4.65 13.45
CA ALA A 347 33.03 -5.40 12.21
C ALA A 347 34.51 -5.58 11.86
N LEU A 348 35.34 -4.54 12.07
CA LEU A 348 36.80 -4.68 11.94
C LEU A 348 37.37 -5.67 12.96
N MET A 349 36.92 -5.58 14.22
CA MET A 349 37.35 -6.49 15.28
C MET A 349 36.98 -7.95 14.98
N ARG A 350 35.82 -8.18 14.37
CA ARG A 350 35.35 -9.50 13.93
C ARG A 350 36.35 -10.15 12.98
N ASP A 351 36.79 -9.43 11.96
CA ASP A 351 37.72 -9.95 10.96
C ASP A 351 39.10 -10.23 11.56
N MET A 352 39.59 -9.35 12.45
CA MET A 352 40.83 -9.61 13.19
C MET A 352 40.74 -10.89 14.03
N LEU A 353 39.64 -11.07 14.77
CA LEU A 353 39.41 -12.26 15.60
C LEU A 353 39.32 -13.55 14.77
N ILE A 354 38.73 -13.49 13.57
CA ILE A 354 38.65 -14.66 12.68
C ILE A 354 40.04 -15.00 12.12
N ALA A 355 40.80 -13.99 11.70
CA ALA A 355 42.17 -14.18 11.22
C ALA A 355 43.07 -14.80 12.30
N ASP A 356 42.98 -14.31 13.54
CA ASP A 356 43.75 -14.85 14.67
C ASP A 356 43.36 -16.30 14.97
N LYS A 357 42.06 -16.64 14.97
CA LYS A 357 41.58 -18.02 15.15
C LYS A 357 42.08 -18.94 14.05
N GLN A 358 42.11 -18.49 12.80
CA GLN A 358 42.66 -19.26 11.68
C GLN A 358 44.17 -19.46 11.86
N ALA A 359 44.93 -18.43 12.22
CA ALA A 359 46.35 -18.54 12.50
C ALA A 359 46.67 -19.56 13.61
N LEU A 360 45.87 -19.56 14.68
CA LEU A 360 45.98 -20.56 15.75
C LEU A 360 45.68 -21.97 15.26
N LEU A 361 44.59 -22.17 14.50
CA LEU A 361 44.26 -23.48 13.93
C LEU A 361 45.35 -23.97 12.95
N HIS A 362 45.96 -23.08 12.17
CA HIS A 362 47.07 -23.40 11.29
C HIS A 362 48.33 -23.80 12.07
N SER A 363 48.63 -23.10 13.17
CA SER A 363 49.75 -23.47 14.05
C SER A 363 49.56 -24.86 14.67
N LEU A 364 48.30 -25.27 14.90
CA LEU A 364 47.93 -26.56 15.46
C LEU A 364 47.82 -27.67 14.40
N ALA A 365 47.51 -27.34 13.15
CA ALA A 365 47.26 -28.31 12.08
C ALA A 365 48.52 -28.76 11.30
N THR A 366 49.70 -28.20 11.56
CA THR A 366 50.99 -28.51 10.86
C THR A 366 50.97 -28.39 9.33
N VAL A 367 49.92 -27.79 8.76
CA VAL A 367 49.79 -27.54 7.32
C VAL A 367 49.89 -26.04 7.07
N GLN A 368 50.96 -25.63 6.39
CA GLN A 368 51.15 -24.25 5.91
C GLN A 368 50.18 -23.96 4.76
N ALA A 369 49.26 -23.03 4.96
CA ALA A 369 48.51 -22.40 3.88
C ALA A 369 49.17 -21.06 3.50
N ALA A 370 49.17 -20.74 2.21
CA ALA A 370 49.72 -19.49 1.69
C ALA A 370 48.88 -18.29 2.16
N ALA A 371 49.47 -17.40 2.95
CA ALA A 371 48.86 -16.13 3.31
C ALA A 371 48.74 -15.25 2.05
N THR A 372 47.52 -14.83 1.72
CA THR A 372 47.27 -13.84 0.66
C THR A 372 47.48 -12.44 1.23
N GLU A 373 48.74 -12.10 1.50
CA GLU A 373 49.15 -10.75 1.91
C GLU A 373 49.17 -9.83 0.69
N GLY A 374 48.03 -9.19 0.41
CA GLY A 374 47.92 -8.18 -0.64
C GLY A 374 46.72 -7.26 -0.43
N TRP A 375 46.66 -6.17 -1.20
CA TRP A 375 45.51 -5.24 -1.21
C TRP A 375 44.16 -5.97 -1.38
N VAL A 376 44.15 -7.07 -2.15
CA VAL A 376 42.98 -7.92 -2.38
C VAL A 376 42.47 -8.58 -1.10
N GLY A 377 43.35 -8.89 -0.13
CA GLY A 377 42.98 -9.46 1.17
C GLY A 377 42.30 -8.48 2.12
N ARG A 378 42.42 -7.16 1.89
CA ARG A 378 41.76 -6.11 2.69
C ARG A 378 40.39 -5.70 2.15
N ILE A 379 40.05 -6.12 0.93
CA ILE A 379 38.75 -5.82 0.30
C ILE A 379 37.57 -6.36 1.13
N PRO A 380 37.60 -7.61 1.64
CA PRO A 380 36.52 -8.12 2.49
C PRO A 380 36.37 -7.31 3.78
N THR A 381 37.47 -6.91 4.42
CA THR A 381 37.45 -6.14 5.67
C THR A 381 36.88 -4.74 5.47
N ALA A 382 37.29 -4.04 4.41
CA ALA A 382 36.70 -2.75 4.06
C ALA A 382 35.20 -2.89 3.73
N GLY A 383 34.81 -3.97 3.04
CA GLY A 383 33.42 -4.29 2.76
C GLY A 383 32.59 -4.54 4.01
N GLN A 384 33.12 -5.27 5.00
CA GLN A 384 32.43 -5.53 6.26
C GLN A 384 32.31 -4.29 7.15
N MET A 385 33.35 -3.44 7.20
CA MET A 385 33.28 -2.16 7.93
C MET A 385 32.25 -1.22 7.33
N LEU A 386 32.23 -1.10 6.00
CA LEU A 386 31.26 -0.29 5.28
C LEU A 386 29.84 -0.85 5.47
N LEU A 387 29.69 -2.16 5.44
CA LEU A 387 28.42 -2.82 5.75
C LEU A 387 27.97 -2.54 7.19
N GLY A 388 28.86 -2.66 8.18
CA GLY A 388 28.58 -2.34 9.59
C GLY A 388 28.24 -0.87 9.84
N PHE A 389 28.75 0.04 9.02
CA PHE A 389 28.35 1.45 9.10
C PHE A 389 26.99 1.74 8.44
N ILE A 390 26.72 1.11 7.29
CA ILE A 390 25.51 1.40 6.50
C ILE A 390 24.26 0.69 7.07
N LEU A 391 24.42 -0.51 7.63
CA LEU A 391 23.29 -1.32 8.11
C LEU A 391 22.44 -0.57 9.15
N PRO A 392 23.02 0.04 10.19
CA PRO A 392 22.78 1.43 10.55
C PRO A 392 21.46 2.11 10.15
N PHE A 393 21.69 2.89 9.12
CA PHE A 393 20.73 3.71 8.44
C PHE A 393 19.73 2.86 7.67
N ALA A 394 20.14 1.70 7.15
CA ALA A 394 19.23 0.78 6.46
C ALA A 394 18.14 0.23 7.41
N LEU A 395 18.49 -0.14 8.65
CA LEU A 395 17.55 -0.58 9.67
C LEU A 395 16.66 0.57 10.16
N ALA A 396 17.16 1.81 10.14
CA ALA A 396 16.32 2.97 10.43
C ALA A 396 15.13 3.07 9.46
N PHE A 397 15.32 2.77 8.16
CA PHE A 397 14.25 2.80 7.17
C PHE A 397 13.14 1.75 7.35
N ILE A 398 13.32 0.79 8.28
CA ILE A 398 12.30 -0.21 8.63
C ILE A 398 11.01 0.45 9.14
N ALA A 399 11.08 1.66 9.68
CA ALA A 399 9.89 2.35 10.17
C ALA A 399 8.83 2.58 9.08
N ILE A 400 9.24 2.80 7.82
CA ILE A 400 8.32 3.06 6.70
C ILE A 400 7.43 1.83 6.38
N PRO A 401 7.99 0.63 6.07
CA PRO A 401 7.19 -0.55 5.88
C PRO A 401 6.51 -1.01 7.17
N LEU A 402 7.08 -0.74 8.35
CA LEU A 402 6.45 -1.04 9.64
C LEU A 402 5.15 -0.23 9.83
N GLU A 403 5.14 1.06 9.51
CA GLU A 403 3.93 1.89 9.54
C GLU A 403 2.86 1.34 8.59
N SER A 404 3.24 1.11 7.34
CA SER A 404 2.33 0.54 6.34
C SER A 404 1.80 -0.83 6.77
N LEU A 405 2.63 -1.65 7.40
CA LEU A 405 2.24 -2.94 7.97
C LEU A 405 1.25 -2.76 9.11
N ILE A 406 1.47 -1.83 10.06
CA ILE A 406 0.57 -1.61 11.20
C ILE A 406 -0.82 -1.14 10.73
N HIS A 407 -0.89 -0.17 9.81
CA HIS A 407 -2.16 0.33 9.28
C HIS A 407 -2.93 -0.74 8.51
N SER A 408 -2.25 -1.46 7.62
CA SER A 408 -2.87 -2.52 6.81
C SER A 408 -3.20 -3.77 7.63
N ALA A 409 -2.37 -4.12 8.64
CA ALA A 409 -2.59 -5.24 9.55
C ALA A 409 -3.85 -5.07 10.39
N ARG A 410 -4.22 -3.84 10.76
CA ARG A 410 -5.51 -3.60 11.44
C ARG A 410 -6.69 -4.04 10.56
N THR A 411 -6.64 -3.71 9.26
CA THR A 411 -7.72 -4.04 8.31
C THR A 411 -7.73 -5.53 7.98
N VAL A 412 -6.56 -6.10 7.62
CA VAL A 412 -6.40 -7.53 7.31
C VAL A 412 -6.68 -8.40 8.53
N GLY A 413 -6.14 -8.04 9.69
CA GLY A 413 -6.38 -8.71 10.97
C GLY A 413 -7.83 -8.62 11.41
N GLY A 414 -8.50 -7.48 11.17
CA GLY A 414 -9.95 -7.34 11.38
C GLY A 414 -10.76 -8.29 10.50
N ALA A 415 -10.41 -8.43 9.22
CA ALA A 415 -11.03 -9.38 8.31
C ALA A 415 -10.76 -10.84 8.72
N ALA A 416 -9.52 -11.16 9.12
CA ALA A 416 -9.11 -12.47 9.61
C ALA A 416 -9.84 -12.85 10.92
N LEU A 417 -10.00 -11.92 11.85
CA LEU A 417 -10.75 -12.12 13.09
C LEU A 417 -12.23 -12.43 12.80
N ILE A 418 -12.86 -11.69 11.87
CA ILE A 418 -14.24 -11.98 11.44
C ILE A 418 -14.33 -13.39 10.85
N ALA A 419 -13.40 -13.76 9.96
CA ALA A 419 -13.35 -15.08 9.35
C ALA A 419 -13.16 -16.18 10.42
N PHE A 420 -12.27 -15.97 11.38
CA PHE A 420 -12.02 -16.88 12.50
C PHE A 420 -13.25 -17.07 13.38
N VAL A 421 -13.91 -15.99 13.80
CA VAL A 421 -15.13 -16.06 14.64
C VAL A 421 -16.27 -16.74 13.88
N ARG A 422 -16.42 -16.47 12.57
CA ARG A 422 -17.40 -17.16 11.72
C ARG A 422 -17.09 -18.65 11.58
N ALA A 423 -15.82 -19.01 11.35
CA ALA A 423 -15.40 -20.41 11.27
C ALA A 423 -15.67 -21.14 12.60
N LEU A 424 -15.35 -20.52 13.73
CA LEU A 424 -15.63 -21.07 15.06
C LEU A 424 -17.13 -21.26 15.30
N SER A 425 -17.96 -20.30 14.88
CA SER A 425 -19.42 -20.42 14.93
C SER A 425 -19.92 -21.63 14.12
N VAL A 426 -19.41 -21.82 12.90
CA VAL A 426 -19.74 -22.98 12.05
C VAL A 426 -19.28 -24.29 12.71
N LEU A 427 -18.06 -24.35 13.23
CA LEU A 427 -17.53 -25.53 13.92
C LEU A 427 -18.41 -25.90 15.12
N LEU A 428 -18.76 -24.94 15.97
CA LEU A 428 -19.63 -25.19 17.13
C LEU A 428 -21.03 -25.66 16.70
N ARG A 429 -21.57 -25.12 15.61
CA ARG A 429 -22.85 -25.55 15.05
C ARG A 429 -22.79 -26.99 14.52
N VAL A 430 -21.74 -27.34 13.79
CA VAL A 430 -21.52 -28.70 13.28
C VAL A 430 -21.33 -29.68 14.43
N THR A 431 -20.49 -29.36 15.41
CA THR A 431 -20.27 -30.23 16.58
C THR A 431 -21.53 -30.39 17.41
N SER A 432 -22.32 -29.32 17.62
CA SER A 432 -23.64 -29.41 18.25
C SER A 432 -24.55 -30.41 17.51
N GLN A 433 -24.55 -30.40 16.18
CA GLN A 433 -25.37 -31.30 15.39
C GLN A 433 -24.83 -32.74 15.44
N ALA A 434 -23.52 -32.92 15.42
CA ALA A 434 -22.84 -34.20 15.56
C ALA A 434 -23.15 -34.84 16.92
N VAL A 435 -23.07 -34.09 18.02
CA VAL A 435 -23.39 -34.58 19.39
C VAL A 435 -24.84 -35.06 19.48
N ARG A 436 -25.79 -34.30 18.92
CA ARG A 436 -27.20 -34.70 18.88
C ARG A 436 -27.42 -35.94 18.01
N GLN A 437 -26.69 -36.06 16.90
CA GLN A 437 -26.76 -37.24 16.05
C GLN A 437 -26.14 -38.46 16.73
N ALA A 438 -24.99 -38.32 17.37
CA ALA A 438 -24.30 -39.37 18.11
C ALA A 438 -25.18 -39.91 19.24
N SER A 439 -25.86 -39.04 20.00
CA SER A 439 -26.85 -39.43 21.00
C SER A 439 -27.98 -40.29 20.40
N ARG A 440 -28.53 -39.87 19.24
CA ARG A 440 -29.56 -40.66 18.53
C ARG A 440 -29.05 -42.00 18.01
N VAL A 441 -27.81 -42.06 17.52
CA VAL A 441 -27.17 -43.30 17.05
C VAL A 441 -26.89 -44.24 18.22
N LEU A 442 -26.39 -43.74 19.35
CA LEU A 442 -26.18 -44.54 20.55
C LEU A 442 -27.49 -45.18 21.04
N ILE A 443 -28.60 -44.43 21.01
CA ILE A 443 -29.92 -44.97 21.35
C ILE A 443 -30.31 -46.11 20.40
N ARG A 444 -30.06 -45.96 19.09
CA ARG A 444 -30.34 -47.02 18.11
C ARG A 444 -29.45 -48.25 18.31
N LEU A 445 -28.15 -48.06 18.57
CA LEU A 445 -27.22 -49.14 18.87
C LEU A 445 -27.62 -49.89 20.14
N TYR A 446 -28.06 -49.15 21.17
CA TYR A 446 -28.59 -49.71 22.39
C TYR A 446 -29.87 -50.53 22.14
N ASP A 447 -30.78 -50.03 21.31
CA ASP A 447 -31.98 -50.78 20.90
C ASP A 447 -31.62 -52.06 20.10
N VAL A 448 -30.56 -52.05 19.27
CA VAL A 448 -30.06 -53.24 18.56
C VAL A 448 -29.49 -54.27 19.52
N ALA A 449 -28.76 -53.85 20.55
CA ALA A 449 -28.23 -54.75 21.58
C ALA A 449 -29.34 -55.47 22.39
N ILE A 450 -30.57 -54.96 22.37
CA ILE A 450 -31.73 -55.53 23.07
C ILE A 450 -32.74 -56.15 22.07
N VAL A 451 -32.29 -56.56 20.88
CA VAL A 451 -33.17 -57.03 19.80
C VAL A 451 -34.08 -58.21 20.19
N VAL A 452 -33.56 -59.19 20.94
CA VAL A 452 -34.29 -60.44 21.25
C VAL A 452 -35.50 -60.19 22.18
N PRO A 453 -35.37 -59.50 23.33
CA PRO A 453 -36.52 -59.10 24.14
C PRO A 453 -37.49 -58.17 23.39
N LEU A 454 -36.98 -57.29 22.53
CA LEU A 454 -37.80 -56.35 21.77
C LEU A 454 -38.69 -57.05 20.75
N LEU A 455 -38.18 -58.09 20.08
CA LEU A 455 -38.95 -58.93 19.16
C LEU A 455 -40.00 -59.72 19.92
N ALA A 456 -39.64 -60.34 21.05
CA ALA A 456 -40.60 -61.05 21.91
C ALA A 456 -41.74 -60.13 22.39
N GLU A 457 -41.44 -58.90 22.81
CA GLU A 457 -42.44 -57.90 23.20
C GLU A 457 -43.32 -57.49 22.00
N ARG A 458 -42.72 -57.29 20.81
CA ARG A 458 -43.47 -56.93 19.59
C ARG A 458 -44.43 -58.03 19.15
N PHE A 459 -44.00 -59.29 19.12
CA PHE A 459 -44.86 -60.44 18.79
C PHE A 459 -46.00 -60.59 19.81
N ALA A 460 -45.71 -60.46 21.11
CA ALA A 460 -46.74 -60.51 22.16
C ALA A 460 -47.77 -59.36 22.06
N ARG A 461 -47.33 -58.15 21.71
CA ARG A 461 -48.24 -57.00 21.50
C ARG A 461 -49.02 -57.08 20.19
N GLN A 462 -48.45 -57.65 19.13
CA GLN A 462 -49.11 -57.83 17.84
C GLN A 462 -50.23 -58.87 17.95
N GLY A 463 -50.01 -59.95 18.72
CA GLY A 463 -51.06 -60.90 19.10
C GLY A 463 -52.21 -60.24 19.87
N ARG A 464 -51.92 -59.46 20.92
CA ARG A 464 -52.94 -58.73 21.71
C ARG A 464 -53.72 -57.68 20.91
N ARG A 465 -53.08 -57.01 19.94
CA ARG A 465 -53.76 -56.03 19.06
C ARG A 465 -54.68 -56.70 18.05
N SER A 466 -54.29 -57.86 17.51
CA SER A 466 -55.14 -58.66 16.63
C SER A 466 -56.38 -59.16 17.38
N ASP A 467 -56.18 -59.62 18.62
CA ASP A 467 -57.24 -60.15 19.48
C ASP A 467 -58.24 -59.07 19.92
N ARG A 468 -57.76 -57.86 20.24
CA ARG A 468 -58.63 -56.71 20.55
C ARG A 468 -59.42 -56.21 19.33
N LYS A 469 -58.85 -56.32 18.12
CA LYS A 469 -59.53 -55.94 16.88
C LYS A 469 -60.59 -56.99 16.47
N GLY A 470 -60.33 -58.27 16.76
CA GLY A 470 -61.29 -59.36 16.60
C GLY A 470 -62.47 -59.25 17.56
N ARG A 471 -62.23 -58.91 18.84
CA ARG A 471 -63.30 -58.64 19.81
C ARG A 471 -64.18 -57.44 19.45
N ALA A 472 -63.58 -56.36 18.96
CA ALA A 472 -64.35 -55.19 18.52
C ALA A 472 -65.20 -55.46 17.27
N ALA A 473 -64.78 -56.38 16.41
CA ALA A 473 -65.58 -56.84 15.28
C ALA A 473 -66.73 -57.78 15.73
N ALA A 474 -66.47 -58.66 16.71
CA ALA A 474 -67.47 -59.54 17.28
C ALA A 474 -68.56 -58.80 18.08
N ASP A 475 -68.20 -57.73 18.81
CA ASP A 475 -69.19 -56.86 19.48
C ASP A 475 -70.09 -56.13 18.47
N PHE A 476 -69.55 -55.73 17.31
CA PHE A 476 -70.32 -55.08 16.24
C PHE A 476 -71.31 -56.04 15.57
N ASP A 477 -70.98 -57.33 15.45
CA ASP A 477 -71.87 -58.36 14.90
C ASP A 477 -72.91 -58.86 15.94
N ALA A 478 -72.58 -58.82 17.23
CA ALA A 478 -73.52 -59.11 18.31
C ALA A 478 -74.62 -58.02 18.44
N GLU A 479 -74.28 -56.76 18.16
CA GLU A 479 -75.24 -55.65 18.16
C GLU A 479 -76.23 -55.73 16.98
N ARG A 480 -75.85 -56.36 15.86
CA ARG A 480 -76.73 -56.59 14.69
C ARG A 480 -77.67 -57.78 14.82
N THR A 481 -77.41 -58.70 15.74
CA THR A 481 -78.22 -59.93 15.90
C THR A 481 -79.29 -59.80 16.98
N HIS A 482 -79.33 -58.66 17.70
CA HIS A 482 -80.32 -58.33 18.72
C HIS A 482 -81.24 -57.14 18.38
N ALA A 483 -81.23 -56.68 17.11
CA ALA A 483 -82.21 -55.76 16.54
C ALA A 483 -83.03 -56.50 15.47
#